data_AF-A0A3N0DSA0-F1
#
_entry.id   AF-A0A3N0DSA0-F1
#
_cell.length_a   1.000
_cell.length_b   1.000
_cell.length_c   1.000
_cell.angle_alpha   90.00
_cell.angle_beta   90.00
_cell.angle_gamma   90.00
#
_symmetry.space_group_name_H-M   'P 1'
#
loop_
_entity.id
_entity.type
_entity.pdbx_description
1 polymer ?
#
loop_
_entity_poly.entity_id
_entity_poly.type
_entity_poly.pdbx_seq_one_letter_code
_entity_poly.pdbx_strand_id
1 'polypeptide(L)'
;MEADDLASADDLWWSWAVLAISDRLPPGAEVALDPEEHVLSYDYGGSWARMQRIGGGRAVLWGLADGSVKDAISEHLDPLGGAPDWASSNAVWRSIRTSTPGFLAWYSRDGWDTSTSGMFDGVIDLLSPLLRGDPHDVAAARSGELGDPLLLAAQGVAHVAAQGAIRNRLKSQIHRQMRDTDETDRGLPVRPTLLARWHRVSEPGIDFEHVVLVDQGDLVPSSIDPRLNETLLVSLTNVLKELHRDEAGEESGAWLAARVRVAAGRITLDRAFDSLPSWFDAKGPTLRALTWEMKQRSAAWRPAWATLLPPD
;
A
#
# COMPACT_ATOMS: atom_id res chain seq x y z
N MET A 1 17.45 -10.29 3.53
CA MET A 1 16.96 -10.56 4.90
C MET A 1 15.45 -10.64 4.78
N GLU A 2 14.86 -11.72 5.30
CA GLU A 2 13.47 -12.09 5.05
C GLU A 2 12.64 -11.95 6.34
N ALA A 3 11.30 -11.96 6.23
CA ALA A 3 10.42 -11.80 7.38
C ALA A 3 10.64 -12.93 8.44
N ASP A 4 11.10 -14.10 8.00
CA ASP A 4 11.44 -15.24 8.86
C ASP A 4 12.61 -14.99 9.83
N ASP A 5 13.39 -13.92 9.63
CA ASP A 5 14.47 -13.52 10.54
C ASP A 5 13.95 -12.81 11.81
N LEU A 6 12.64 -12.52 11.89
CA LEU A 6 12.00 -11.94 13.07
C LEU A 6 11.84 -12.95 14.21
N ALA A 7 11.94 -12.47 15.45
CA ALA A 7 11.52 -13.26 16.62
C ALA A 7 10.04 -13.67 16.53
N SER A 8 9.65 -14.70 17.30
CA SER A 8 8.25 -15.11 17.37
C SER A 8 7.34 -13.93 17.75
N ALA A 9 6.10 -13.94 17.26
CA ALA A 9 5.17 -12.85 17.58
C ALA A 9 4.93 -12.67 19.08
N ASP A 10 4.97 -13.76 19.86
CA ASP A 10 4.77 -13.67 21.30
C ASP A 10 6.00 -13.07 22.00
N ASP A 11 7.21 -13.44 21.59
CA ASP A 11 8.43 -12.87 22.16
C ASP A 11 8.59 -11.39 21.81
N LEU A 12 8.32 -11.03 20.55
CA LEU A 12 8.33 -9.64 20.12
C LEU A 12 7.30 -8.80 20.88
N TRP A 13 6.07 -9.29 21.02
CA TRP A 13 5.00 -8.58 21.74
C TRP A 13 5.36 -8.30 23.19
N TRP A 14 5.79 -9.32 23.93
CA TRP A 14 6.07 -9.16 25.36
C TRP A 14 7.34 -8.37 25.62
N SER A 15 8.38 -8.54 24.80
CA SER A 15 9.58 -7.70 24.87
C SER A 15 9.23 -6.23 24.63
N TRP A 16 8.39 -5.94 23.63
CA TRP A 16 7.91 -4.59 23.34
C TRP A 16 7.06 -4.01 24.48
N ALA A 17 6.10 -4.77 25.02
CA ALA A 17 5.26 -4.33 26.14
C ALA A 17 6.08 -4.02 27.40
N VAL A 18 7.10 -4.84 27.71
CA VAL A 18 8.02 -4.57 28.82
C VAL A 18 8.84 -3.31 28.58
N LEU A 19 9.34 -3.13 27.35
CA LEU A 19 10.11 -1.95 27.01
C LEU A 19 9.28 -0.66 27.12
N ALA A 20 7.97 -0.74 26.86
CA ALA A 20 7.02 0.38 27.00
C ALA A 20 6.98 1.01 28.40
N ILE A 21 7.21 0.18 29.43
CA ILE A 21 7.16 0.60 30.83
C ILE A 21 8.55 0.77 31.45
N SER A 22 9.59 0.67 30.61
CA SER A 22 10.99 0.73 31.03
C SER A 22 11.68 1.99 30.49
N ASP A 23 12.74 2.43 31.14
CA ASP A 23 13.61 3.51 30.65
C ASP A 23 14.66 3.02 29.64
N ARG A 24 14.45 1.87 28.99
CA ARG A 24 15.44 1.23 28.08
C ARG A 24 15.21 1.53 26.61
N LEU A 25 14.19 2.32 26.28
CA LEU A 25 13.93 2.74 24.90
C LEU A 25 15.02 3.72 24.39
N PRO A 26 15.33 3.73 23.08
CA PRO A 26 16.18 4.74 22.50
C PRO A 26 15.67 6.16 22.81
N PRO A 27 16.56 7.15 23.03
CA PRO A 27 16.12 8.53 23.24
C PRO A 27 15.25 9.04 22.09
N GLY A 28 14.07 9.58 22.42
CA GLY A 28 13.08 10.05 21.45
C GLY A 28 12.23 8.96 20.82
N ALA A 29 12.34 7.71 21.28
CA ALA A 29 11.39 6.67 20.94
C ALA A 29 10.17 6.72 21.88
N GLU A 30 8.99 6.51 21.32
CA GLU A 30 7.73 6.45 22.06
C GLU A 30 7.09 5.09 21.85
N VAL A 31 6.55 4.53 22.93
CA VAL A 31 5.74 3.30 22.89
C VAL A 31 4.44 3.53 23.61
N ALA A 32 3.34 3.03 23.03
CA ALA A 32 2.04 3.03 23.68
C ALA A 32 1.26 1.76 23.35
N LEU A 33 0.23 1.49 24.14
CA LEU A 33 -0.75 0.44 23.90
C LEU A 33 -2.13 1.09 23.73
N ASP A 34 -2.80 0.78 22.62
CA ASP A 34 -4.24 0.96 22.48
C ASP A 34 -4.93 -0.27 23.11
N PRO A 35 -5.58 -0.14 24.28
CA PRO A 35 -6.21 -1.28 24.96
C PRO A 35 -7.53 -1.71 24.32
N GLU A 36 -8.16 -0.88 23.49
CA GLU A 36 -9.43 -1.23 22.83
C GLU A 36 -9.18 -2.09 21.59
N GLU A 37 -8.19 -1.71 20.79
CA GLU A 37 -7.81 -2.45 19.58
C GLU A 37 -6.67 -3.46 19.85
N HIS A 38 -6.10 -3.48 21.05
CA HIS A 38 -4.91 -4.27 21.42
C HIS A 38 -3.75 -4.08 20.45
N VAL A 39 -3.39 -2.82 20.19
CA VAL A 39 -2.30 -2.43 19.29
C VAL A 39 -1.17 -1.80 20.07
N LEU A 40 0.02 -2.40 20.01
CA LEU A 40 1.25 -1.77 20.46
C LEU A 40 1.77 -0.84 19.36
N SER A 41 2.15 0.37 19.74
CA SER A 41 2.77 1.37 18.88
C SER A 41 4.20 1.66 19.29
N TYR A 42 5.03 1.92 18.29
CA TYR A 42 6.43 2.31 18.42
C TYR A 42 6.71 3.37 17.38
N ASP A 43 7.18 4.52 17.83
CA ASP A 43 7.51 5.65 16.98
C ASP A 43 8.94 6.07 17.30
N TYR A 44 9.78 6.22 16.27
CA TYR A 44 11.18 6.59 16.42
C TYR A 44 11.69 7.35 15.19
N GLY A 45 11.95 8.64 15.36
CA GLY A 45 12.34 9.52 14.26
C GLY A 45 11.25 9.58 13.19
N GLY A 46 11.60 9.34 11.92
CA GLY A 46 10.64 9.21 10.82
C GLY A 46 9.99 7.82 10.68
N SER A 47 10.42 6.85 11.50
CA SER A 47 9.96 5.47 11.43
C SER A 47 8.89 5.17 12.47
N TRP A 48 8.02 4.23 12.16
CA TRP A 48 7.02 3.74 13.10
C TRP A 48 6.64 2.29 12.82
N ALA A 49 6.31 1.55 13.87
CA ALA A 49 5.79 0.20 13.78
C ALA A 49 4.57 0.05 14.68
N ARG A 50 3.64 -0.80 14.27
CA ARG A 50 2.45 -1.19 15.01
C ARG A 50 2.34 -2.71 14.98
N MET A 51 1.97 -3.31 16.10
CA MET A 51 1.70 -4.73 16.19
C MET A 51 0.38 -4.98 16.89
N GLN A 52 -0.35 -5.97 16.41
CA GLN A 52 -1.62 -6.39 16.99
C GLN A 52 -1.62 -7.91 17.14
N ARG A 53 -1.93 -8.39 18.34
CA ARG A 53 -2.17 -9.83 18.58
C ARG A 53 -3.59 -10.20 18.22
N ILE A 54 -3.74 -11.34 17.57
CA ILE A 54 -5.01 -11.90 17.13
C ILE A 54 -5.15 -13.30 17.75
N GLY A 55 -6.37 -13.62 18.19
CA GLY A 55 -6.66 -14.92 18.81
C GLY A 55 -6.18 -16.11 17.96
N GLY A 56 -5.71 -17.16 18.63
CA GLY A 56 -5.18 -18.38 17.99
C GLY A 56 -3.71 -18.30 17.59
N GLY A 57 -2.89 -17.55 18.35
CA GLY A 57 -1.44 -17.46 18.13
C GLY A 57 -1.05 -16.69 16.87
N ARG A 58 -1.90 -15.74 16.45
CA ARG A 58 -1.69 -14.94 15.24
C ARG A 58 -1.29 -13.53 15.62
N ALA A 59 -0.57 -12.85 14.74
CA ALA A 59 -0.29 -11.43 14.91
C ALA A 59 -0.17 -10.74 13.55
N VAL A 60 -0.34 -9.43 13.55
CA VAL A 60 -0.06 -8.57 12.40
C VAL A 60 0.90 -7.50 12.85
N LEU A 61 1.88 -7.22 12.02
CA LEU A 61 2.89 -6.20 12.20
C LEU A 61 2.88 -5.32 10.95
N TRP A 62 2.79 -4.01 11.10
CA TRP A 62 2.81 -3.06 9.98
C TRP A 62 3.48 -1.76 10.40
N GLY A 63 4.05 -1.05 9.44
CA GLY A 63 4.83 0.14 9.77
C GLY A 63 5.42 0.82 8.57
N LEU A 64 6.30 1.78 8.86
CA LEU A 64 7.15 2.49 7.93
C LEU A 64 8.55 2.56 8.53
N ALA A 65 9.57 2.14 7.77
CA ALA A 65 10.97 2.33 8.13
C ALA A 65 11.51 3.48 7.26
N ASP A 66 11.84 4.60 7.90
CA ASP A 66 12.42 5.75 7.23
C ASP A 66 13.77 5.40 6.62
N GLY A 67 14.01 5.84 5.38
CA GLY A 67 15.19 5.47 4.61
C GLY A 67 15.16 4.07 3.99
N SER A 68 14.06 3.31 4.11
CA SER A 68 13.92 2.07 3.33
C SER A 68 13.87 2.38 1.84
N VAL A 69 14.73 1.71 1.07
CA VAL A 69 14.85 1.91 -0.39
C VAL A 69 13.78 1.11 -1.14
N LYS A 70 13.15 0.13 -0.47
CA LYS A 70 12.11 -0.74 -1.04
C LYS A 70 11.00 -0.96 -0.03
N ASP A 71 9.91 -0.24 -0.21
CA ASP A 71 8.71 -0.38 0.60
C ASP A 71 7.44 -0.36 -0.28
N ALA A 72 6.29 -0.71 0.30
CA ALA A 72 5.03 -0.78 -0.41
C ALA A 72 4.59 0.58 -1.01
N ILE A 73 5.08 1.69 -0.46
CA ILE A 73 4.76 3.04 -0.96
C ILE A 73 5.55 3.31 -2.23
N SER A 74 6.87 3.21 -2.16
CA SER A 74 7.81 3.43 -3.25
C SER A 74 7.62 2.45 -4.41
N GLU A 75 7.17 1.23 -4.11
CA GLU A 75 6.90 0.19 -5.10
C GLU A 75 5.42 0.14 -5.53
N HIS A 76 4.58 1.05 -5.02
CA HIS A 76 3.16 1.17 -5.33
C HIS A 76 2.37 -0.15 -5.18
N LEU A 77 2.66 -0.89 -4.11
CA LEU A 77 2.03 -2.16 -3.81
C LEU A 77 0.89 -2.01 -2.79
N ASP A 78 -0.06 -2.94 -2.88
CA ASP A 78 -1.09 -3.11 -1.85
C ASP A 78 -0.46 -3.89 -0.68
N PRO A 79 -0.22 -3.28 0.50
CA PRO A 79 0.44 -3.97 1.61
C PRO A 79 -0.38 -5.16 2.13
N LEU A 80 -1.70 -5.20 1.86
CA LEU A 80 -2.56 -6.33 2.18
C LEU A 80 -2.62 -7.40 1.08
N GLY A 81 -1.88 -7.24 -0.01
CA GLY A 81 -1.95 -8.12 -1.17
C GLY A 81 -1.54 -9.57 -0.86
N GLY A 82 -2.50 -10.47 -0.70
CA GLY A 82 -2.22 -11.87 -0.32
C GLY A 82 -2.18 -12.12 1.19
N ALA A 83 -2.37 -11.08 2.00
CA ALA A 83 -2.57 -11.23 3.43
C ALA A 83 -3.85 -12.03 3.71
N PRO A 84 -3.87 -12.88 4.74
CA PRO A 84 -5.05 -13.63 5.11
C PRO A 84 -6.14 -12.71 5.66
N ASP A 85 -7.41 -13.16 5.62
CA ASP A 85 -8.55 -12.30 5.93
C ASP A 85 -8.56 -11.70 7.34
N TRP A 86 -7.91 -12.39 8.27
CA TRP A 86 -7.77 -11.97 9.65
C TRP A 86 -6.68 -10.92 9.84
N ALA A 87 -5.74 -10.76 8.90
CA ALA A 87 -4.66 -9.78 9.00
C ALA A 87 -5.11 -8.34 8.66
N SER A 88 -6.34 -8.18 8.19
CA SER A 88 -6.89 -6.90 7.74
C SER A 88 -7.86 -6.31 8.78
N SER A 89 -7.39 -6.10 10.01
CA SER A 89 -8.21 -5.54 11.10
C SER A 89 -8.57 -4.06 10.89
N ASN A 90 -9.50 -3.52 11.69
CA ASN A 90 -9.86 -2.10 11.62
C ASN A 90 -8.67 -1.18 11.89
N ALA A 91 -7.81 -1.54 12.84
CA ALA A 91 -6.58 -0.80 13.15
C ALA A 91 -5.63 -0.74 11.95
N VAL A 92 -5.36 -1.88 11.30
CA VAL A 92 -4.51 -1.95 10.09
C VAL A 92 -5.07 -1.05 8.99
N TRP A 93 -6.38 -1.11 8.76
CA TRP A 93 -7.05 -0.29 7.75
C TRP A 93 -7.05 1.21 8.07
N ARG A 94 -7.19 1.56 9.35
CA ARG A 94 -7.05 2.94 9.80
C ARG A 94 -5.65 3.45 9.43
N SER A 95 -4.60 2.71 9.77
CA SER A 95 -3.22 3.06 9.40
C SER A 95 -2.99 3.16 7.90
N ILE A 96 -3.54 2.25 7.08
CA ILE A 96 -3.43 2.33 5.61
C ILE A 96 -4.04 3.62 5.06
N ARG A 97 -5.11 4.11 5.67
CA ARG A 97 -5.79 5.35 5.23
C ARG A 97 -5.11 6.61 5.74
N THR A 98 -4.55 6.59 6.95
CA THR A 98 -4.03 7.80 7.62
C THR A 98 -2.53 7.98 7.44
N SER A 99 -1.78 6.87 7.40
CA SER A 99 -0.33 6.88 7.62
C SER A 99 0.45 6.10 6.57
N THR A 100 -0.26 5.39 5.67
CA THR A 100 0.27 4.59 4.55
C THR A 100 1.50 3.75 4.96
N PRO A 101 1.32 2.53 5.50
CA PRO A 101 2.46 1.70 5.88
C PRO A 101 3.30 1.30 4.66
N GLY A 102 4.62 1.33 4.82
CA GLY A 102 5.58 0.78 3.88
C GLY A 102 5.71 -0.74 3.93
N PHE A 103 5.25 -1.39 5.01
CA PHE A 103 5.27 -2.85 5.09
C PHE A 103 4.10 -3.41 5.92
N LEU A 104 3.78 -4.68 5.66
CA LEU A 104 2.88 -5.48 6.47
C LEU A 104 3.35 -6.94 6.48
N ALA A 105 3.38 -7.55 7.65
CA ALA A 105 3.61 -8.97 7.86
C ALA A 105 2.57 -9.57 8.79
N TRP A 106 2.32 -10.87 8.62
CA TRP A 106 1.42 -11.64 9.46
C TRP A 106 2.12 -12.87 10.00
N TYR A 107 1.94 -13.13 11.29
CA TYR A 107 2.46 -14.31 11.95
C TYR A 107 1.38 -15.39 12.02
N SER A 108 1.69 -16.58 11.52
CA SER A 108 0.84 -17.76 11.68
C SER A 108 1.66 -19.04 11.51
N ARG A 109 1.23 -20.13 12.17
CA ARG A 109 1.91 -21.44 12.08
C ARG A 109 3.43 -21.34 12.32
N ASP A 110 3.79 -20.54 13.32
CA ASP A 110 5.17 -20.35 13.77
C ASP A 110 6.13 -19.68 12.78
N GLY A 111 5.60 -18.93 11.80
CA GLY A 111 6.40 -18.14 10.86
C GLY A 111 5.76 -16.79 10.55
N TRP A 112 6.60 -15.85 10.12
CA TRP A 112 6.17 -14.57 9.58
C TRP A 112 6.11 -14.64 8.07
N ASP A 113 5.03 -14.12 7.50
CA ASP A 113 4.84 -14.06 6.06
C ASP A 113 4.44 -12.64 5.67
N THR A 114 4.74 -12.27 4.43
CA THR A 114 4.52 -10.92 3.90
C THR A 114 4.11 -10.96 2.44
N SER A 115 3.26 -10.02 2.07
CA SER A 115 2.79 -9.80 0.70
C SER A 115 3.90 -9.30 -0.22
N THR A 116 4.99 -8.77 0.36
CA THR A 116 6.01 -8.01 -0.33
C THR A 116 7.41 -8.54 -0.02
N SER A 117 7.77 -9.65 -0.69
CA SER A 117 9.10 -10.25 -0.59
C SER A 117 10.20 -9.21 -0.89
N GLY A 118 11.14 -9.03 0.04
CA GLY A 118 12.26 -8.08 -0.10
C GLY A 118 11.98 -6.66 0.39
N MET A 119 10.77 -6.33 0.86
CA MET A 119 10.41 -5.00 1.40
C MET A 119 10.52 -4.90 2.93
N PHE A 120 11.17 -5.89 3.55
CA PHE A 120 11.48 -5.92 4.98
C PHE A 120 12.83 -5.27 5.30
N ASP A 121 13.44 -4.61 4.31
CA ASP A 121 14.71 -3.91 4.48
C ASP A 121 14.52 -2.72 5.45
N GLY A 122 15.44 -2.60 6.41
CA GLY A 122 15.34 -1.64 7.52
C GLY A 122 14.28 -1.96 8.61
N VAL A 123 13.35 -2.89 8.39
CA VAL A 123 12.35 -3.26 9.41
C VAL A 123 12.99 -3.99 10.59
N ILE A 124 13.96 -4.88 10.32
CA ILE A 124 14.71 -5.55 11.40
C ILE A 124 15.48 -4.53 12.23
N ASP A 125 16.11 -3.54 11.59
CA ASP A 125 16.83 -2.47 12.30
C ASP A 125 15.88 -1.62 13.16
N LEU A 126 14.69 -1.32 12.62
CA LEU A 126 13.63 -0.62 13.35
C LEU A 126 13.16 -1.42 14.59
N LEU A 127 13.03 -2.74 14.48
CA LEU A 127 12.49 -3.60 15.54
C LEU A 127 13.55 -4.16 16.48
N SER A 128 14.83 -4.12 16.11
CA SER A 128 15.95 -4.63 16.91
C SER A 128 16.00 -4.05 18.34
N PRO A 129 15.76 -2.73 18.56
CA PRO A 129 15.64 -2.20 19.92
C PRO A 129 14.51 -2.84 20.74
N LEU A 130 13.42 -3.24 20.09
CA LEU A 130 12.24 -3.83 20.73
C LEU A 130 12.46 -5.28 21.20
N LEU A 131 13.57 -5.91 20.79
CA LEU A 131 13.96 -7.27 21.21
C LEU A 131 14.89 -7.27 22.44
N ARG A 132 15.14 -6.12 23.05
CA ARG A 132 16.07 -5.96 24.18
C ARG A 132 15.39 -5.99 25.55
N GLY A 133 14.15 -6.44 25.63
CA GLY A 133 13.45 -6.65 26.89
C GLY A 133 14.22 -7.62 27.78
N ASP A 134 14.24 -7.38 29.09
CA ASP A 134 14.86 -8.32 30.02
C ASP A 134 14.08 -9.65 29.99
N PRO A 135 14.73 -10.81 29.75
CA PRO A 135 14.02 -12.08 29.73
C PRO A 135 13.23 -12.38 31.02
N HIS A 136 13.69 -11.90 32.17
CA HIS A 136 12.98 -12.11 33.44
C HIS A 136 11.72 -11.23 33.52
N ASP A 137 11.84 -9.97 33.13
CA ASP A 137 10.70 -9.03 33.11
C ASP A 137 9.66 -9.47 32.07
N VAL A 138 10.11 -9.98 30.91
CA VAL A 138 9.25 -10.55 29.87
C VAL A 138 8.49 -11.77 30.37
N ALA A 139 9.16 -12.68 31.10
CA ALA A 139 8.51 -13.83 31.69
C ALA A 139 7.47 -13.41 32.75
N ALA A 140 7.81 -12.46 33.62
CA ALA A 140 6.92 -11.95 34.67
C ALA A 140 5.73 -11.16 34.09
N ALA A 141 5.93 -10.38 33.02
CA ALA A 141 4.86 -9.70 32.30
C ALA A 141 3.88 -10.71 31.69
N ARG A 142 4.42 -11.74 31.03
CA ARG A 142 3.65 -12.80 30.38
C ARG A 142 2.81 -13.60 31.37
N SER A 143 3.32 -13.88 32.58
CA SER A 143 2.58 -14.57 33.64
C SER A 143 1.59 -13.68 34.40
N GLY A 144 1.58 -12.36 34.15
CA GLY A 144 0.74 -11.40 34.84
C GLY A 144 1.20 -11.08 36.27
N GLU A 145 2.47 -11.38 36.59
CA GLU A 145 3.07 -11.06 37.90
C GLU A 145 3.36 -9.56 38.05
N LEU A 146 3.56 -8.86 36.93
CA LEU A 146 3.73 -7.41 36.92
C LEU A 146 2.36 -6.73 36.92
N GLY A 147 2.07 -5.99 37.98
CA GLY A 147 0.80 -5.27 38.18
C GLY A 147 0.66 -3.96 37.39
N ASP A 148 1.47 -3.75 36.35
CA ASP A 148 1.41 -2.55 35.54
C ASP A 148 0.14 -2.54 34.65
N PRO A 149 -0.65 -1.44 34.61
CA PRO A 149 -1.88 -1.38 33.82
C PRO A 149 -1.68 -1.67 32.32
N LEU A 150 -0.56 -1.25 31.72
CA LEU A 150 -0.25 -1.51 30.32
C LEU A 150 -0.02 -3.01 30.10
N LEU A 151 0.76 -3.66 30.98
CA LEU A 151 1.03 -5.09 30.88
C LEU A 151 -0.22 -5.95 31.09
N LEU A 152 -1.10 -5.53 32.01
CA LEU A 152 -2.40 -6.17 32.20
C LEU A 152 -3.28 -6.04 30.95
N ALA A 153 -3.31 -4.87 30.30
CA ALA A 153 -4.04 -4.68 29.05
C ALA A 153 -3.40 -5.44 27.87
N ALA A 154 -2.08 -5.63 27.87
CA ALA A 154 -1.33 -6.36 26.85
C ALA A 154 -1.60 -7.88 26.86
N GLN A 155 -2.25 -8.41 27.90
CA GLN A 155 -2.72 -9.80 27.95
C GLN A 155 -3.87 -10.07 26.97
N GLY A 156 -4.62 -9.04 26.58
CA GLY A 156 -5.73 -9.18 25.65
C GLY A 156 -5.30 -9.50 24.21
N VAL A 157 -6.26 -9.90 23.39
CA VAL A 157 -6.08 -10.12 21.95
C VAL A 157 -7.22 -9.45 21.20
N ALA A 158 -6.91 -8.94 20.01
CA ALA A 158 -7.92 -8.35 19.15
C ALA A 158 -8.88 -9.42 18.61
N HIS A 159 -10.18 -9.13 18.71
CA HIS A 159 -11.22 -9.90 18.05
C HIS A 159 -11.46 -9.36 16.64
N VAL A 160 -10.74 -9.92 15.67
CA VAL A 160 -10.83 -9.48 14.28
C VAL A 160 -11.94 -10.24 13.55
N ALA A 161 -12.96 -9.53 13.08
CA ALA A 161 -13.90 -10.06 12.10
C ALA A 161 -13.16 -10.31 10.78
N ALA A 162 -13.40 -11.45 10.12
CA ALA A 162 -12.77 -11.76 8.83
C ALA A 162 -13.23 -10.78 7.74
N GLN A 163 -12.51 -9.66 7.60
CA GLN A 163 -12.85 -8.59 6.67
C GLN A 163 -12.12 -8.70 5.33
N GLY A 164 -11.01 -9.43 5.25
CA GLY A 164 -10.24 -9.52 4.00
C GLY A 164 -11.03 -10.17 2.85
N ALA A 165 -11.80 -11.23 3.11
CA ALA A 165 -12.61 -11.89 2.07
C ALA A 165 -13.68 -10.95 1.54
N ILE A 166 -14.33 -10.18 2.42
CA ILE A 166 -15.34 -9.20 2.04
C ILE A 166 -14.71 -8.11 1.17
N ARG A 167 -13.51 -7.65 1.50
CA ARG A 167 -12.82 -6.58 0.76
C ARG A 167 -12.21 -7.06 -0.55
N ASN A 168 -11.64 -8.25 -0.59
CA ASN A 168 -11.19 -8.89 -1.84
C ASN A 168 -12.37 -9.11 -2.79
N ARG A 169 -13.53 -9.52 -2.24
CA ARG A 169 -14.77 -9.59 -2.99
C ARG A 169 -15.24 -8.22 -3.47
N LEU A 170 -15.15 -7.18 -2.64
CA LEU A 170 -15.49 -5.80 -3.01
C LEU A 170 -14.58 -5.27 -4.13
N LYS A 171 -13.25 -5.41 -3.99
CA LYS A 171 -12.27 -5.05 -5.02
C LYS A 171 -12.55 -5.78 -6.33
N SER A 172 -12.78 -7.09 -6.26
CA SER A 172 -13.13 -7.91 -7.43
C SER A 172 -14.45 -7.48 -8.07
N GLN A 173 -15.44 -7.09 -7.27
CA GLN A 173 -16.72 -6.58 -7.74
C GLN A 173 -16.59 -5.22 -8.42
N ILE A 174 -15.83 -4.29 -7.82
CA ILE A 174 -15.53 -2.98 -8.41
C ILE A 174 -14.78 -3.16 -9.72
N HIS A 175 -13.69 -3.94 -9.74
CA HIS A 175 -12.93 -4.20 -10.97
C HIS A 175 -13.78 -4.85 -12.07
N ARG A 176 -14.73 -5.73 -11.70
CA ARG A 176 -15.69 -6.27 -12.66
C ARG A 176 -16.59 -5.17 -13.21
N GLN A 177 -17.19 -4.34 -12.36
CA GLN A 177 -18.02 -3.22 -12.82
C GLN A 177 -17.24 -2.22 -13.66
N MET A 178 -15.97 -1.94 -13.34
CA MET A 178 -15.10 -1.10 -14.17
C MET A 178 -14.87 -1.69 -15.56
N ARG A 179 -14.75 -3.02 -15.70
CA ARG A 179 -14.64 -3.69 -17.00
C ARG A 179 -15.92 -3.59 -17.83
N ASP A 180 -17.07 -3.50 -17.15
CA ASP A 180 -18.39 -3.37 -17.76
C ASP A 180 -18.83 -1.89 -17.93
N THR A 181 -18.01 -0.93 -17.48
CA THR A 181 -18.32 0.51 -17.52
C THR A 181 -17.82 1.11 -18.82
N ASP A 182 -18.71 1.81 -19.53
CA ASP A 182 -18.32 2.62 -20.70
C ASP A 182 -17.55 3.87 -20.27
N GLU A 183 -16.58 4.26 -21.08
CA GLU A 183 -15.76 5.43 -20.82
C GLU A 183 -16.52 6.73 -21.16
N THR A 184 -16.59 7.66 -20.21
CA THR A 184 -17.20 8.96 -20.46
C THR A 184 -16.25 9.84 -21.28
N ASP A 185 -16.71 10.33 -22.43
CA ASP A 185 -15.92 11.26 -23.24
C ASP A 185 -15.68 12.57 -22.50
N ARG A 186 -14.41 12.99 -22.44
CA ARG A 186 -13.94 14.23 -21.81
C ARG A 186 -13.48 15.27 -22.83
N GLY A 187 -13.69 15.02 -24.13
CA GLY A 187 -13.32 15.94 -25.20
C GLY A 187 -11.82 16.07 -25.42
N LEU A 188 -11.04 15.09 -24.95
CA LEU A 188 -9.58 15.11 -25.05
C LEU A 188 -9.10 14.63 -26.41
N PRO A 189 -8.00 15.20 -26.95
CA PRO A 189 -7.46 14.75 -28.21
C PRO A 189 -6.87 13.34 -28.08
N VAL A 190 -7.18 12.50 -29.07
CA VAL A 190 -6.60 11.15 -29.24
C VAL A 190 -5.06 11.22 -29.39
N ARG A 191 -4.55 12.33 -29.93
CA ARG A 191 -3.12 12.59 -30.10
C ARG A 191 -2.72 13.93 -29.50
N PRO A 192 -2.30 13.97 -28.23
CA PRO A 192 -1.78 15.19 -27.63
C PRO A 192 -0.54 15.68 -28.35
N THR A 193 -0.44 17.00 -28.51
CA THR A 193 0.70 17.66 -29.15
C THR A 193 2.02 17.32 -28.44
N LEU A 194 2.01 17.24 -27.11
CA LEU A 194 3.19 16.94 -26.31
C LEU A 194 3.74 15.53 -26.63
N LEU A 195 2.87 14.52 -26.68
CA LEU A 195 3.24 13.15 -27.00
C LEU A 195 3.71 13.00 -28.46
N ALA A 196 3.02 13.66 -29.40
CA ALA A 196 3.42 13.68 -30.80
C ALA A 196 4.79 14.35 -31.01
N ARG A 197 5.08 15.42 -30.26
CA ARG A 197 6.39 16.09 -30.27
C ARG A 197 7.47 15.19 -29.69
N TRP A 198 7.21 14.54 -28.56
CA TRP A 198 8.13 13.60 -27.94
C TRP A 198 8.53 12.47 -28.90
N HIS A 199 7.55 11.86 -29.58
CA HIS A 199 7.81 10.77 -30.54
C HIS A 199 8.71 11.22 -31.70
N ARG A 200 8.49 12.44 -32.21
CA ARG A 200 9.28 13.01 -33.31
C ARG A 200 10.72 13.33 -32.89
N VAL A 201 10.93 13.80 -31.66
CA VAL A 201 12.26 14.21 -31.18
C VAL A 201 13.08 13.01 -30.71
N SER A 202 12.42 12.07 -30.03
CA SER A 202 13.08 10.94 -29.40
C SER A 202 13.36 9.79 -30.38
N GLU A 203 12.63 9.75 -31.50
CA GLU A 203 12.75 8.77 -32.59
C GLU A 203 13.06 7.35 -32.10
N PRO A 204 12.16 6.72 -31.31
CA PRO A 204 12.45 5.45 -30.66
C PRO A 204 12.82 4.32 -31.63
N GLY A 205 12.43 4.43 -32.91
CA GLY A 205 12.81 3.49 -33.97
C GLY A 205 12.19 2.10 -33.85
N ILE A 206 11.32 1.88 -32.87
CA ILE A 206 10.71 0.60 -32.54
C ILE A 206 9.22 0.75 -32.27
N ASP A 207 8.46 -0.31 -32.56
CA ASP A 207 7.07 -0.45 -32.12
C ASP A 207 7.04 -0.93 -30.67
N PHE A 208 6.27 -0.23 -29.83
CA PHE A 208 6.14 -0.54 -28.41
C PHE A 208 4.74 -0.20 -27.89
N GLU A 209 4.41 -0.82 -26.77
CA GLU A 209 3.23 -0.52 -25.97
C GLU A 209 3.69 -0.27 -24.53
N HIS A 210 3.27 0.86 -23.95
CA HIS A 210 3.60 1.24 -22.59
C HIS A 210 2.30 1.59 -21.86
N VAL A 211 1.99 0.82 -20.82
CA VAL A 211 0.78 0.98 -20.03
C VAL A 211 1.15 1.48 -18.64
N VAL A 212 0.44 2.52 -18.19
CA VAL A 212 0.58 3.10 -16.86
C VAL A 212 -0.76 3.08 -16.13
N LEU A 213 -0.68 2.90 -14.83
CA LEU A 213 -1.75 3.07 -13.87
C LEU A 213 -1.44 4.29 -13.01
N VAL A 214 -2.46 4.98 -12.52
CA VAL A 214 -2.30 6.07 -11.57
C VAL A 214 -2.53 5.57 -10.16
N ASP A 215 -1.56 5.77 -9.28
CA ASP A 215 -1.71 5.60 -7.84
C ASP A 215 -1.42 6.94 -7.15
N GLN A 216 -2.47 7.58 -6.63
CA GLN A 216 -2.39 8.85 -5.91
C GLN A 216 -1.64 9.98 -6.64
N GLY A 217 -1.78 10.04 -7.98
CA GLY A 217 -1.15 11.04 -8.84
C GLY A 217 0.19 10.61 -9.43
N ASP A 218 0.76 9.50 -8.95
CA ASP A 218 1.97 8.92 -9.52
C ASP A 218 1.64 7.91 -10.61
N LEU A 219 2.49 7.89 -11.65
CA LEU A 219 2.38 6.95 -12.77
C LEU A 219 3.18 5.69 -12.49
N VAL A 220 2.46 4.59 -12.36
CA VAL A 220 2.99 3.25 -12.07
C VAL A 220 2.93 2.40 -13.35
N PRO A 221 4.07 2.00 -13.93
CA PRO A 221 4.06 1.10 -15.09
C PRO A 221 3.36 -0.22 -14.76
N SER A 222 2.41 -0.65 -15.59
CA SER A 222 1.65 -1.88 -15.35
C SER A 222 2.37 -3.14 -15.87
N SER A 223 3.29 -2.96 -16.82
CA SER A 223 4.12 -4.02 -17.38
C SER A 223 5.58 -3.56 -17.47
N ILE A 224 6.49 -4.49 -17.14
CA ILE A 224 7.91 -4.36 -17.42
C ILE A 224 8.13 -4.96 -18.81
N ASP A 225 7.73 -4.27 -19.88
CA ASP A 225 8.15 -4.63 -21.24
C ASP A 225 9.12 -3.55 -21.76
N PRO A 226 10.42 -3.64 -21.44
CA PRO A 226 11.39 -2.57 -21.62
C PRO A 226 11.95 -2.62 -23.04
N ARG A 227 11.08 -2.64 -24.05
CA ARG A 227 11.56 -2.43 -25.43
C ARG A 227 12.23 -1.07 -25.55
N LEU A 228 11.74 -0.09 -24.79
CA LEU A 228 12.38 1.20 -24.61
C LEU A 228 13.52 1.09 -23.60
N ASN A 229 14.64 1.74 -23.92
CA ASN A 229 15.71 1.94 -22.95
C ASN A 229 15.26 2.88 -21.81
N GLU A 230 16.01 2.85 -20.70
CA GLU A 230 15.70 3.61 -19.49
C GLU A 230 15.55 5.11 -19.74
N THR A 231 16.44 5.72 -20.54
CA THR A 231 16.38 7.16 -20.85
C THR A 231 15.09 7.54 -21.57
N LEU A 232 14.67 6.73 -22.56
CA LEU A 232 13.42 6.94 -23.28
C LEU A 232 12.21 6.72 -22.38
N LEU A 233 12.25 5.72 -21.50
CA LEU A 233 11.20 5.49 -20.51
C LEU A 233 11.04 6.68 -19.57
N VAL A 234 12.13 7.15 -18.95
CA VAL A 234 12.10 8.33 -18.07
C VAL A 234 11.55 9.56 -18.80
N SER A 235 11.99 9.80 -20.04
CA SER A 235 11.50 10.90 -20.85
C SER A 235 10.00 10.78 -21.18
N LEU A 236 9.53 9.58 -21.54
CA LEU A 236 8.12 9.30 -21.80
C LEU A 236 7.27 9.46 -20.55
N THR A 237 7.73 8.95 -19.41
CA THR A 237 7.05 9.09 -18.12
C THR A 237 6.88 10.56 -17.73
N ASN A 238 7.89 11.40 -17.95
CA ASN A 238 7.77 12.84 -17.69
C ASN A 238 6.71 13.51 -18.58
N VAL A 239 6.65 13.15 -19.87
CA VAL A 239 5.60 13.61 -20.79
C VAL A 239 4.22 13.16 -20.33
N LEU A 240 4.09 11.92 -19.88
CA LEU A 240 2.82 11.41 -19.37
C LEU A 240 2.40 12.08 -18.06
N LYS A 241 3.35 12.41 -17.16
CA LYS A 241 3.07 13.16 -15.93
C LYS A 241 2.58 14.58 -16.22
N GLU A 242 3.13 15.23 -17.26
CA GLU A 242 2.65 16.53 -17.72
C GLU A 242 1.24 16.42 -18.32
N LEU A 243 1.01 15.45 -19.20
CA LEU A 243 -0.33 15.19 -19.76
C LEU A 243 -1.37 14.84 -18.70
N HIS A 244 -0.99 14.02 -17.70
CA HIS A 244 -1.89 13.65 -16.60
C HIS A 244 -2.41 14.89 -15.86
N ARG A 245 -1.51 15.83 -15.54
CA ARG A 245 -1.85 17.08 -14.86
C ARG A 245 -2.64 18.02 -15.75
N ASP A 246 -2.24 18.18 -17.01
CA ASP A 246 -2.87 19.13 -17.94
C ASP A 246 -4.27 18.67 -18.39
N GLU A 247 -4.51 17.36 -18.42
CA GLU A 247 -5.78 16.76 -18.83
C GLU A 247 -6.72 16.49 -17.64
N ALA A 248 -6.25 16.67 -16.40
CA ALA A 248 -7.08 16.57 -15.21
C ALA A 248 -8.07 17.74 -15.18
N GLY A 249 -9.37 17.42 -15.28
CA GLY A 249 -10.42 18.44 -15.14
C GLY A 249 -10.72 18.74 -13.67
N GLU A 250 -10.97 20.00 -13.35
CA GLU A 250 -11.31 20.44 -11.97
C GLU A 250 -12.49 19.66 -11.37
N GLU A 251 -13.47 19.28 -12.20
CA GLU A 251 -14.61 18.48 -11.78
C GLU A 251 -14.51 17.00 -12.18
N SER A 252 -13.89 16.70 -13.32
CA SER A 252 -13.91 15.38 -13.95
C SER A 252 -12.78 14.45 -13.51
N GLY A 253 -11.79 15.01 -12.80
CA GLY A 253 -10.58 14.31 -12.36
C GLY A 253 -9.66 13.94 -13.50
N ALA A 254 -8.71 13.06 -13.19
CA ALA A 254 -7.70 12.58 -14.12
C ALA A 254 -7.97 11.13 -14.54
N TRP A 255 -7.27 10.67 -15.58
CA TRP A 255 -7.38 9.28 -16.00
C TRP A 255 -6.77 8.34 -14.95
N LEU A 256 -7.36 7.16 -14.78
CA LEU A 256 -6.92 6.09 -13.87
C LEU A 256 -5.83 5.23 -14.49
N ALA A 257 -5.88 5.05 -15.81
CA ALA A 257 -4.89 4.31 -16.58
C ALA A 257 -4.72 4.95 -17.96
N ALA A 258 -3.53 4.77 -18.54
CA ALA A 258 -3.26 5.19 -19.90
C ALA A 258 -2.37 4.18 -20.62
N ARG A 259 -2.53 4.12 -21.94
CA ARG A 259 -1.72 3.29 -22.82
C ARG A 259 -1.16 4.11 -23.96
N VAL A 260 0.17 4.19 -24.01
CA VAL A 260 0.90 4.69 -25.17
C VAL A 260 1.19 3.52 -26.09
N ARG A 261 0.84 3.67 -27.37
CA ARG A 261 1.18 2.69 -28.39
C ARG A 261 1.87 3.37 -29.56
N VAL A 262 3.00 2.83 -29.97
CA VAL A 262 3.66 3.16 -31.23
C VAL A 262 3.56 1.96 -32.14
N ALA A 263 2.87 2.13 -33.25
CA ALA A 263 2.71 1.11 -34.29
C ALA A 263 2.74 1.76 -35.67
N ALA A 264 3.54 1.19 -36.59
CA ALA A 264 3.69 1.71 -37.95
C ALA A 264 4.01 3.22 -38.00
N GLY A 265 4.92 3.66 -37.10
CA GLY A 265 5.38 5.05 -37.00
C GLY A 265 4.32 6.03 -36.47
N ARG A 266 3.19 5.56 -35.95
CA ARG A 266 2.13 6.39 -35.35
C ARG A 266 2.08 6.15 -33.85
N ILE A 267 2.17 7.24 -33.09
CA ILE A 267 1.94 7.24 -31.65
C ILE A 267 0.47 7.58 -31.33
N THR A 268 -0.12 6.83 -30.41
CA THR A 268 -1.48 7.05 -29.88
C THR A 268 -1.48 6.97 -28.35
N LEU A 269 -2.43 7.69 -27.74
CA LEU A 269 -2.68 7.63 -26.30
C LEU A 269 -4.14 7.26 -26.05
N ASP A 270 -4.34 6.06 -25.51
CA ASP A 270 -5.63 5.64 -24.96
C ASP A 270 -5.66 5.98 -23.47
N ARG A 271 -6.82 6.43 -22.97
CA ARG A 271 -7.03 6.78 -21.56
C ARG A 271 -8.24 6.04 -21.05
N ALA A 272 -8.21 5.67 -19.78
CA ALA A 272 -9.35 5.16 -19.04
C ALA A 272 -9.50 6.00 -17.78
N PHE A 273 -10.59 6.73 -17.65
CA PHE A 273 -10.92 7.48 -16.44
C PHE A 273 -11.93 6.72 -15.59
N ASP A 274 -12.80 5.93 -16.21
CA ASP A 274 -13.93 5.30 -15.53
C ASP A 274 -13.86 3.77 -15.61
N SER A 275 -13.14 3.23 -16.59
CA SER A 275 -13.16 1.81 -16.96
C SER A 275 -11.84 1.08 -16.65
N LEU A 276 -11.89 -0.25 -16.71
CA LEU A 276 -10.70 -1.11 -16.87
C LEU A 276 -10.77 -1.76 -18.25
N PRO A 277 -10.22 -1.12 -19.29
CA PRO A 277 -10.36 -1.61 -20.65
C PRO A 277 -9.70 -2.98 -20.85
N SER A 278 -10.10 -3.67 -21.92
CA SER A 278 -9.55 -4.99 -22.28
C SER A 278 -8.04 -4.99 -22.55
N TRP A 279 -7.46 -3.84 -22.87
CA TRP A 279 -6.02 -3.67 -23.02
C TRP A 279 -5.26 -3.58 -21.69
N PHE A 280 -5.95 -3.46 -20.56
CA PHE A 280 -5.35 -3.45 -19.24
C PHE A 280 -5.42 -4.87 -18.64
N ASP A 281 -4.28 -5.55 -18.62
CA ASP A 281 -4.13 -6.95 -18.18
C ASP A 281 -3.47 -7.10 -16.79
N ALA A 282 -2.93 -6.00 -16.25
CA ALA A 282 -2.27 -5.98 -14.96
C ALA A 282 -3.25 -6.06 -13.77
N LYS A 283 -2.68 -6.21 -12.55
CA LYS A 283 -3.44 -6.05 -11.31
C LYS A 283 -4.01 -4.63 -11.28
N GLY A 284 -5.35 -4.51 -11.40
CA GLY A 284 -6.05 -3.23 -11.41
C GLY A 284 -5.77 -2.36 -10.17
N PRO A 285 -6.24 -1.11 -10.15
CA PRO A 285 -5.96 -0.15 -9.10
C PRO A 285 -6.39 -0.64 -7.71
N THR A 286 -5.61 -0.22 -6.72
CA THR A 286 -5.93 -0.47 -5.31
C THR A 286 -7.21 0.29 -4.92
N LEU A 287 -7.92 -0.20 -3.90
CA LEU A 287 -9.09 0.54 -3.38
C LEU A 287 -8.68 1.92 -2.87
N ARG A 288 -7.45 2.05 -2.32
CA ARG A 288 -6.86 3.31 -1.88
C ARG A 288 -6.72 4.31 -3.05
N ALA A 289 -6.14 3.88 -4.16
CA ALA A 289 -5.99 4.71 -5.36
C ALA A 289 -7.35 5.17 -5.91
N LEU A 290 -8.30 4.24 -6.02
CA LEU A 290 -9.65 4.55 -6.49
C LEU A 290 -10.38 5.53 -5.57
N THR A 291 -10.32 5.33 -4.25
CA THR A 291 -10.91 6.25 -3.27
C THR A 291 -10.28 7.64 -3.36
N TRP A 292 -8.96 7.73 -3.51
CA TRP A 292 -8.26 9.02 -3.64
C TRP A 292 -8.68 9.77 -4.92
N GLU A 293 -8.73 9.09 -6.07
CA GLU A 293 -9.14 9.72 -7.34
C GLU A 293 -10.61 10.14 -7.30
N MET A 294 -11.51 9.27 -6.83
CA MET A 294 -12.95 9.60 -6.79
C MET A 294 -13.26 10.79 -5.88
N LYS A 295 -12.45 11.05 -4.84
CA LYS A 295 -12.62 12.24 -3.99
C LYS A 295 -12.35 13.56 -4.71
N GLN A 296 -11.48 13.55 -5.71
CA GLN A 296 -11.17 14.75 -6.50
C GLN A 296 -12.26 15.07 -7.51
N ARG A 297 -13.09 14.09 -7.87
CA ARG A 297 -14.17 14.26 -8.84
C ARG A 297 -15.44 14.79 -8.18
N SER A 298 -16.15 15.66 -8.90
CA SER A 298 -17.51 16.03 -8.55
C SER A 298 -18.45 14.82 -8.72
N ALA A 299 -19.59 14.81 -8.02
CA ALA A 299 -20.49 13.65 -8.02
C ALA A 299 -21.01 13.28 -9.43
N ALA A 300 -21.12 14.24 -10.35
CA ALA A 300 -21.58 14.03 -11.71
C ALA A 300 -20.56 13.26 -12.59
N TRP A 301 -19.27 13.30 -12.22
CA TRP A 301 -18.18 12.64 -12.94
C TRP A 301 -17.68 11.36 -12.26
N ARG A 302 -18.41 10.89 -11.24
CA ARG A 302 -18.12 9.60 -10.61
C ARG A 302 -18.91 8.50 -11.32
N PRO A 303 -18.25 7.46 -11.84
CA PRO A 303 -18.95 6.31 -12.39
C PRO A 303 -19.73 5.57 -11.31
N ALA A 304 -20.73 4.77 -11.72
CA ALA A 304 -21.64 4.11 -10.80
C ALA A 304 -20.93 3.19 -9.77
N TRP A 305 -19.84 2.52 -10.18
CA TRP A 305 -19.07 1.64 -9.29
C TRP A 305 -18.40 2.39 -8.12
N ALA A 306 -18.22 3.71 -8.23
CA ALA A 306 -17.63 4.52 -7.16
C ALA A 306 -18.50 4.52 -5.88
N THR A 307 -19.79 4.23 -6.01
CA THR A 307 -20.72 4.09 -4.87
C THR A 307 -20.42 2.88 -3.98
N LEU A 308 -19.64 1.92 -4.48
CA LEU A 308 -19.19 0.76 -3.71
C LEU A 308 -17.91 1.04 -2.91
N LEU A 309 -17.24 2.16 -3.15
CA LEU A 309 -16.06 2.51 -2.38
C LEU A 309 -16.45 2.80 -0.93
N PRO A 310 -15.65 2.33 0.05
CA PRO A 310 -15.94 2.60 1.44
C PRO A 310 -15.93 4.11 1.71
N PRO A 311 -16.86 4.61 2.55
CA PRO A 311 -16.80 5.98 3.04
C PRO A 311 -15.55 6.18 3.91
N ASP A 312 -15.18 7.44 4.11
CA ASP A 312 -14.13 7.81 5.06
C ASP A 312 -14.48 7.42 6.50
#